data_AF-A0A3M1LAE1-F1
#
_entry.id   AF-A0A3M1LAE1-F1
#
_cell.length_a   1.000
_cell.length_b   1.000
_cell.length_c   1.000
_cell.angle_alpha   90.00
_cell.angle_beta   90.00
_cell.angle_gamma   90.00
#
_symmetry.space_group_name_H-M   'P 1'
#
loop_
_entity.id
_entity.type
_entity.pdbx_description
1 polymer ?
#
loop_
_entity_poly.entity_id
_entity_poly.type
_entity_poly.pdbx_seq_one_letter_code
_entity_poly.pdbx_strand_id
1 'polypeptide(L)'
;MTTTYTPGSIVACRDRQWVVMPSAIEEIIRLRPLSGNEAEICGIFTDLEGEFNKINSAQFPLPNWQNIQDHTAGKLLLNAAKLSLRSGANSFRCLGRLSVTPRPYQIVPLLMALRLETIRLLIADDVGIGKTVEAGLIAREMLDRGEIKRLGVLCPPALCDQWQKELKEKFNIDAVVIRSGTVAKLERNLPSNSSHIFSYYPHIIVSLDYAKSDRRRASFLAHCPDLVIVDEAHTASNRDDRGTTKQQRYQLVQQISEKQDRHLVLLTATPHSGISQSFLALLGLINPEFANLDLDNLSEKQRKELARHFVQRRRADVRQWMDKETPFPERESLESAYGLSKEYRELFEQVYNLARGLVKEENNSLSYAQKRGRYWSALAIIRCVMSSPAAAVATLSRQLGKVKDTEVVEELDEELSATYVYDETET
;
A
#
# COMPACT_ATOMS: atom_id res chain seq x y z
N MET A 1 -57.47 -5.40 33.78
CA MET A 1 -56.40 -6.14 34.47
C MET A 1 -55.09 -5.64 33.89
N THR A 2 -54.36 -4.80 34.63
CA THR A 2 -53.05 -4.28 34.24
C THR A 2 -52.04 -5.43 34.31
N THR A 3 -51.58 -5.90 33.15
CA THR A 3 -50.52 -6.90 33.02
C THR A 3 -49.20 -6.26 33.48
N THR A 4 -48.81 -6.52 34.72
CA THR A 4 -47.54 -6.08 35.30
C THR A 4 -46.44 -7.04 34.87
N TYR A 5 -45.52 -6.57 34.03
CA TYR A 5 -44.35 -7.35 33.60
C TYR A 5 -43.20 -7.18 34.61
N THR A 6 -42.66 -8.29 35.11
CA THR A 6 -41.55 -8.25 36.08
C THR A 6 -40.24 -7.89 35.38
N PRO A 7 -39.48 -6.87 35.84
CA PRO A 7 -38.14 -6.59 35.32
C PRO A 7 -37.24 -7.83 35.38
N GLY A 8 -36.50 -8.08 34.30
CA GLY A 8 -35.64 -9.27 34.13
C GLY A 8 -36.35 -10.48 33.50
N SER A 9 -37.69 -10.48 33.38
CA SER A 9 -38.39 -11.53 32.63
C SER A 9 -38.13 -11.45 31.13
N ILE A 10 -38.25 -12.59 30.45
CA ILE A 10 -38.10 -12.69 29.00
C ILE A 10 -39.49 -12.66 28.37
N VAL A 11 -39.65 -11.82 27.36
CA VAL A 11 -40.90 -11.67 26.61
C VAL A 11 -40.65 -11.74 25.11
N ALA A 12 -41.65 -12.15 24.33
CA ALA A 12 -41.63 -12.13 22.88
C ALA A 12 -42.63 -11.09 22.37
N CYS A 13 -42.17 -10.25 21.43
CA CYS A 13 -42.96 -9.22 20.75
C CYS A 13 -42.29 -8.88 19.42
N ARG A 14 -43.09 -8.63 18.37
CA ARG A 14 -42.60 -8.30 17.01
C ARG A 14 -41.56 -9.32 16.49
N ASP A 15 -41.87 -10.61 16.62
CA ASP A 15 -41.02 -11.74 16.21
C ASP A 15 -39.61 -11.75 16.81
N ARG A 16 -39.42 -11.11 17.97
CA ARG A 16 -38.15 -11.06 18.71
C ARG A 16 -38.34 -11.37 20.18
N GLN A 17 -37.27 -11.85 20.81
CA GLN A 17 -37.18 -12.05 22.26
C GLN A 17 -36.47 -10.86 22.92
N TRP A 18 -37.00 -10.45 24.07
CA TRP A 18 -36.60 -9.26 24.79
C TRP A 18 -36.48 -9.55 26.29
N VAL A 19 -35.65 -8.78 26.98
CA VAL A 19 -35.61 -8.72 28.44
C VAL A 19 -36.36 -7.47 28.89
N VAL A 20 -37.30 -7.63 29.82
CA VAL A 20 -38.03 -6.51 30.42
C VAL A 20 -37.09 -5.70 31.30
N MET A 21 -37.01 -4.40 31.05
CA MET A 21 -36.20 -3.45 31.78
C MET A 21 -37.07 -2.64 32.77
N PRO A 22 -36.50 -2.10 33.85
CA PRO A 22 -37.23 -1.18 34.73
C PRO A 22 -37.75 0.04 33.94
N SER A 23 -39.03 0.36 34.12
CA SER A 23 -39.69 1.54 33.55
C SER A 23 -40.23 2.44 34.66
N ALA A 24 -40.11 3.75 34.48
CA ALA A 24 -40.69 4.75 35.37
C ALA A 24 -42.13 5.14 34.97
N ILE A 25 -42.58 4.69 33.79
CA ILE A 25 -43.87 5.03 33.20
C ILE A 25 -44.66 3.72 33.08
N GLU A 26 -45.81 3.60 33.74
CA GLU A 26 -46.60 2.36 33.78
C GLU A 26 -47.10 1.91 32.41
N GLU A 27 -47.39 2.85 31.50
CA GLU A 27 -47.94 2.60 30.17
C GLU A 27 -46.88 2.20 29.12
N ILE A 28 -45.59 2.33 29.48
CA ILE A 28 -44.46 2.03 28.59
C ILE A 28 -43.64 0.88 29.19
N ILE A 29 -43.56 -0.22 28.46
CA ILE A 29 -42.68 -1.33 28.80
C ILE A 29 -41.36 -1.12 28.09
N ARG A 30 -40.28 -1.02 28.86
CA ARG A 30 -38.93 -0.94 28.31
C ARG A 30 -38.40 -2.34 28.04
N LEU A 31 -37.97 -2.58 26.82
CA LEU A 31 -37.49 -3.86 26.34
C LEU A 31 -36.09 -3.72 25.78
N ARG A 32 -35.19 -4.63 26.18
CA ARG A 32 -33.86 -4.77 25.60
C ARG A 32 -33.80 -6.05 24.77
N PRO A 33 -33.28 -6.04 23.53
CA PRO A 33 -33.09 -7.27 22.78
C PRO A 33 -32.17 -8.22 23.54
N LEU A 34 -32.46 -9.51 23.51
CA LEU A 34 -31.67 -10.53 24.24
C LEU A 34 -30.21 -10.58 23.78
N SER A 35 -29.96 -10.29 22.49
CA SER A 35 -28.62 -10.17 21.88
C SER A 35 -28.07 -8.74 21.84
N GLY A 36 -28.80 -7.77 22.39
CA GLY A 36 -28.57 -6.33 22.24
C GLY A 36 -27.91 -5.67 23.45
N ASN A 37 -27.36 -4.46 23.23
CA ASN A 37 -26.80 -3.63 24.29
C ASN A 37 -27.83 -2.63 24.84
N GLU A 38 -27.43 -1.78 25.80
CA GLU A 38 -28.33 -0.80 26.43
C GLU A 38 -28.80 0.32 25.46
N ALA A 39 -28.06 0.58 24.39
CA ALA A 39 -28.45 1.58 23.38
C ALA A 39 -29.64 1.10 22.53
N GLU A 40 -29.90 -0.21 22.50
CA GLU A 40 -31.02 -0.81 21.76
C GLU A 40 -32.28 -0.98 22.62
N ILE A 41 -32.30 -0.42 23.84
CA ILE A 41 -33.51 -0.41 24.68
C ILE A 41 -34.59 0.43 24.01
N CYS A 42 -35.75 -0.17 23.74
CA CYS A 42 -36.91 0.52 23.21
C CYS A 42 -38.07 0.51 24.21
N GLY A 43 -38.91 1.53 24.17
CA GLY A 43 -40.17 1.56 24.90
C GLY A 43 -41.30 1.11 23.98
N ILE A 44 -42.11 0.15 24.42
CA ILE A 44 -43.36 -0.22 23.77
C ILE A 44 -44.51 0.35 24.58
N PHE A 45 -45.33 1.17 23.93
CA PHE A 45 -46.58 1.68 24.49
C PHE A 45 -47.68 0.64 24.27
N THR A 46 -48.20 0.07 25.34
CA THR A 46 -49.07 -1.12 25.25
C THR A 46 -50.39 -0.86 24.55
N ASP A 47 -50.92 0.36 24.63
CA ASP A 47 -52.25 0.66 24.08
C ASP A 47 -52.23 0.88 22.57
N LEU A 48 -51.05 1.06 21.98
CA LEU A 48 -50.85 1.17 20.53
C LEU A 48 -50.55 -0.19 19.88
N GLU A 49 -50.22 -1.23 20.65
CA GLU A 49 -49.93 -2.55 20.08
C GLU A 49 -51.21 -3.35 19.91
N GLY A 50 -51.60 -3.58 18.65
CA GLY A 50 -52.72 -4.44 18.29
C GLY A 50 -52.47 -5.92 18.62
N GLU A 51 -53.42 -6.79 18.25
CA GLU A 51 -53.36 -8.23 18.59
C GLU A 51 -52.09 -8.95 18.09
N PHE A 52 -51.51 -8.49 16.97
CA PHE A 52 -50.32 -9.10 16.35
C PHE A 52 -49.00 -8.82 17.07
N ASN A 53 -48.94 -7.78 17.91
CA ASN A 53 -47.72 -7.36 18.60
C ASN A 53 -47.88 -7.42 20.12
N LYS A 54 -48.79 -8.28 20.61
CA LYS A 54 -48.91 -8.51 22.05
C LYS A 54 -47.59 -9.03 22.62
N ILE A 55 -47.19 -8.42 23.71
CA ILE A 55 -46.03 -8.86 24.49
C ILE A 55 -46.45 -10.12 25.24
N ASN A 56 -45.88 -11.26 24.85
CA ASN A 56 -46.15 -12.54 25.49
C ASN A 56 -44.95 -12.97 26.34
N SER A 57 -45.19 -13.68 27.44
CA SER A 57 -44.09 -14.33 28.16
C SER A 57 -43.37 -15.30 27.24
N ALA A 58 -42.04 -15.27 27.26
CA ALA A 58 -41.20 -16.18 26.47
C ALA A 58 -40.24 -16.93 27.39
N GLN A 59 -39.95 -18.18 27.03
CA GLN A 59 -38.98 -19.02 27.73
C GLN A 59 -38.08 -19.68 26.69
N PHE A 60 -36.84 -19.97 27.09
CA PHE A 60 -35.98 -20.81 26.27
C PHE A 60 -36.51 -22.25 26.31
N PRO A 61 -36.67 -22.90 25.16
CA PRO A 61 -37.06 -24.30 25.15
C PRO A 61 -35.99 -25.12 25.86
N LEU A 62 -36.40 -26.03 26.74
CA LEU A 62 -35.49 -26.98 27.36
C LEU A 62 -34.81 -27.84 26.27
N PRO A 63 -33.56 -28.27 26.47
CA PRO A 63 -32.91 -29.20 25.56
C PRO A 63 -33.78 -30.45 25.38
N ASN A 64 -34.13 -30.77 24.14
CA ASN A 64 -34.87 -31.99 23.79
C ASN A 64 -33.90 -32.98 23.15
N TRP A 65 -33.99 -34.26 23.52
CA TRP A 65 -33.19 -35.34 22.93
C TRP A 65 -33.45 -35.51 21.42
N GLN A 66 -34.62 -35.12 20.93
CA GLN A 66 -34.93 -35.08 19.49
C GLN A 66 -34.20 -33.96 18.75
N ASN A 67 -33.69 -32.95 19.47
CA ASN A 67 -32.90 -31.86 18.92
C ASN A 67 -31.40 -32.20 18.89
N ILE A 68 -31.01 -33.46 19.16
CA ILE A 68 -29.64 -33.92 18.91
C ILE A 68 -29.41 -33.85 17.41
N GLN A 69 -28.59 -32.89 17.01
CA GLN A 69 -28.25 -32.68 15.61
C GLN A 69 -26.92 -33.36 15.25
N ASP A 70 -26.65 -33.45 13.95
CA ASP A 70 -25.43 -34.04 13.43
C ASP A 70 -24.20 -33.11 13.57
N HIS A 71 -23.03 -33.62 13.17
CA HIS A 71 -21.79 -32.84 13.14
C HIS A 71 -21.89 -31.57 12.27
N THR A 72 -22.71 -31.58 11.22
CA THR A 72 -22.93 -30.43 10.34
C THR A 72 -23.59 -29.29 11.10
N ALA A 73 -24.66 -29.57 11.84
CA ALA A 73 -25.32 -28.60 12.70
C ALA A 73 -24.40 -28.09 13.82
N GLY A 74 -23.58 -28.97 14.40
CA GLY A 74 -22.55 -28.56 15.37
C GLY A 74 -21.55 -27.56 14.77
N LYS A 75 -21.09 -27.80 13.54
CA LYS A 75 -20.25 -26.85 12.80
C LYS A 75 -20.98 -25.55 12.49
N LEU A 76 -22.26 -25.60 12.09
CA LEU A 76 -23.07 -24.43 11.83
C LEU A 76 -23.27 -23.59 13.10
N LEU A 77 -23.57 -24.21 14.23
CA LEU A 77 -23.70 -23.53 15.52
C LEU A 77 -22.37 -22.89 15.95
N LEU A 78 -21.25 -23.61 15.82
CA LEU A 78 -19.92 -23.07 16.11
C LEU A 78 -19.59 -21.87 15.20
N ASN A 79 -19.91 -21.96 13.90
CA ASN A 79 -19.71 -20.86 12.97
C ASN A 79 -20.63 -19.67 13.29
N ALA A 80 -21.90 -19.92 13.61
CA ALA A 80 -22.86 -18.90 14.02
C ALA A 80 -22.42 -18.20 15.31
N ALA A 81 -21.96 -18.94 16.31
CA ALA A 81 -21.41 -18.38 17.55
C ALA A 81 -20.15 -17.54 17.28
N LYS A 82 -19.22 -18.03 16.44
CA LYS A 82 -18.04 -17.26 16.01
C LYS A 82 -18.43 -15.97 15.28
N LEU A 83 -19.43 -16.01 14.41
CA LEU A 83 -19.93 -14.84 13.69
C LEU A 83 -20.65 -13.85 14.61
N SER A 84 -21.46 -14.34 15.56
CA SER A 84 -22.16 -13.52 16.56
C SER A 84 -21.19 -12.81 17.52
N LEU A 85 -20.11 -13.50 17.94
CA LEU A 85 -19.05 -12.88 18.72
C LEU A 85 -18.26 -11.85 17.90
N ARG A 86 -18.17 -12.02 16.58
CA ARG A 86 -17.56 -11.04 15.66
C ARG A 86 -18.44 -9.84 15.39
N SER A 87 -19.77 -9.97 15.40
CA SER A 87 -20.67 -8.83 15.23
C SER A 87 -20.67 -7.87 16.42
N GLY A 88 -20.34 -8.37 17.62
CA GLY A 88 -20.20 -7.54 18.83
C GLY A 88 -18.80 -6.95 19.06
N ALA A 89 -17.76 -7.49 18.39
CA ALA A 89 -16.37 -7.13 18.65
C ALA A 89 -15.79 -6.24 17.53
N ASN A 90 -15.84 -4.92 17.76
CA ASN A 90 -15.14 -3.84 17.06
C ASN A 90 -15.52 -3.58 15.58
N SER A 91 -15.47 -2.29 15.21
CA SER A 91 -15.65 -1.82 13.82
C SER A 91 -14.63 -2.41 12.82
N PHE A 92 -13.55 -3.03 13.30
CA PHE A 92 -12.46 -3.63 12.50
C PHE A 92 -12.27 -5.11 12.85
N ARG A 93 -12.35 -5.97 11.83
CA ARG A 93 -12.15 -7.42 11.97
C ARG A 93 -10.67 -7.82 12.12
N CYS A 94 -9.76 -7.03 11.57
CA CYS A 94 -8.33 -7.32 11.51
C CYS A 94 -7.67 -7.38 12.89
N LEU A 95 -8.18 -6.63 13.87
CA LEU A 95 -7.55 -6.45 15.18
C LEU A 95 -7.29 -7.76 15.91
N GLY A 96 -8.14 -8.78 15.74
CA GLY A 96 -7.95 -10.10 16.36
C GLY A 96 -6.80 -10.93 15.76
N ARG A 97 -6.17 -10.46 14.68
CA ARG A 97 -5.06 -11.13 13.97
C ARG A 97 -3.82 -10.26 13.82
N LEU A 98 -3.79 -9.09 14.45
CA LEU A 98 -2.60 -8.25 14.45
C LEU A 98 -1.64 -8.68 15.55
N SER A 99 -0.37 -8.83 15.21
CA SER A 99 0.72 -8.96 16.18
C SER A 99 1.43 -7.62 16.43
N VAL A 100 0.80 -6.53 15.99
CA VAL A 100 1.27 -5.15 16.15
C VAL A 100 0.13 -4.28 16.67
N THR A 101 0.44 -3.31 17.51
CA THR A 101 -0.52 -2.29 17.93
C THR A 101 -0.41 -1.09 16.99
N PRO A 102 -1.36 -0.88 16.06
CA PRO A 102 -1.30 0.28 15.18
C PRO A 102 -1.51 1.57 15.96
N ARG A 103 -0.83 2.63 15.55
CA ARG A 103 -1.05 3.96 16.11
C ARG A 103 -2.38 4.54 15.60
N PRO A 104 -3.03 5.45 16.35
CA PRO A 104 -4.33 5.97 15.92
C PRO A 104 -4.30 6.62 14.54
N TYR A 105 -3.23 7.33 14.17
CA TYR A 105 -3.09 7.87 12.82
C TYR A 105 -3.03 6.75 11.76
N GLN A 106 -2.40 5.61 12.04
CA GLN A 106 -2.28 4.49 11.08
C GLN A 106 -3.63 3.84 10.75
N ILE A 107 -4.67 4.12 11.53
CA ILE A 107 -6.04 3.65 11.29
C ILE A 107 -6.78 4.54 10.28
N VAL A 108 -6.32 5.78 10.05
CA VAL A 108 -6.99 6.73 9.14
C VAL A 108 -7.10 6.19 7.70
N PRO A 109 -6.04 5.66 7.06
CA PRO A 109 -6.17 5.09 5.72
C PRO A 109 -7.13 3.89 5.69
N LEU A 110 -7.16 3.08 6.75
CA LEU A 110 -8.12 1.98 6.88
C LEU A 110 -9.56 2.49 6.91
N LEU A 111 -9.85 3.53 7.69
CA LEU A 111 -11.17 4.17 7.74
C LEU A 111 -11.57 4.76 6.39
N MET A 112 -10.63 5.38 5.68
CA MET A 112 -10.88 5.89 4.32
C MET A 112 -11.20 4.74 3.36
N ALA A 113 -10.41 3.66 3.41
CA ALA A 113 -10.60 2.47 2.58
C ALA A 113 -12.00 1.86 2.76
N LEU A 114 -12.46 1.72 4.00
CA LEU A 114 -13.76 1.14 4.33
C LEU A 114 -14.96 2.01 3.93
N ARG A 115 -14.74 3.27 3.52
CA ARG A 115 -15.79 4.14 2.96
C ARG A 115 -15.90 4.04 1.44
N LEU A 116 -14.98 3.34 0.79
CA LEU A 116 -14.98 3.13 -0.65
C LEU A 116 -15.56 1.74 -0.96
N GLU A 117 -16.42 1.66 -1.97
CA GLU A 117 -16.90 0.38 -2.49
C GLU A 117 -15.74 -0.40 -3.12
N THR A 118 -14.95 0.25 -3.96
CA THR A 118 -13.66 -0.25 -4.42
C THR A 118 -12.54 0.60 -3.85
N ILE A 119 -11.74 0.03 -2.95
CA ILE A 119 -10.56 0.67 -2.38
C ILE A 119 -9.58 1.07 -3.47
N ARG A 120 -9.45 2.38 -3.70
CA ARG A 120 -8.43 2.97 -4.53
C ARG A 120 -7.81 4.14 -3.79
N LEU A 121 -6.63 3.94 -3.21
CA LEU A 121 -6.02 4.90 -2.30
C LEU A 121 -4.57 5.19 -2.67
N LEU A 122 -4.18 6.46 -2.58
CA LEU A 122 -2.79 6.89 -2.58
C LEU A 122 -2.40 7.34 -1.18
N ILE A 123 -1.54 6.55 -0.53
CA ILE A 123 -0.96 6.84 0.78
C ILE A 123 0.43 7.43 0.55
N ALA A 124 0.53 8.74 0.73
CA ALA A 124 1.70 9.55 0.40
C ALA A 124 2.42 10.12 1.64
N ASP A 125 2.31 9.43 2.77
CA ASP A 125 2.94 9.82 4.03
C ASP A 125 4.47 9.82 3.97
N ASP A 126 5.12 10.64 4.81
CA ASP A 126 6.58 10.70 4.89
C ASP A 126 7.23 9.32 5.18
N VAL A 127 8.53 9.21 4.85
CA VAL A 127 9.35 8.04 5.20
C VAL A 127 9.30 7.80 6.71
N GLY A 128 9.12 6.55 7.13
CA GLY A 128 9.14 6.16 8.55
C GLY A 128 7.82 6.35 9.32
N ILE A 129 6.77 6.90 8.71
CA ILE A 129 5.44 6.99 9.36
C ILE A 129 4.77 5.61 9.50
N GLY A 130 5.16 4.64 8.67
CA GLY A 130 4.68 3.27 8.73
C GLY A 130 3.65 2.91 7.66
N LYS A 131 3.80 3.43 6.43
CA LYS A 131 2.94 3.10 5.27
C LYS A 131 2.73 1.60 5.06
N THR A 132 3.76 0.78 5.30
CA THR A 132 3.67 -0.70 5.23
C THR A 132 2.67 -1.26 6.25
N VAL A 133 2.63 -0.70 7.46
CA VAL A 133 1.65 -1.07 8.48
C VAL A 133 0.25 -0.66 8.05
N GLU A 134 0.09 0.55 7.50
CA GLU A 134 -1.22 1.05 7.05
C GLU A 134 -1.80 0.22 5.90
N ALA A 135 -0.97 -0.12 4.91
CA ALA A 135 -1.37 -0.99 3.80
C ALA A 135 -1.67 -2.42 4.28
N GLY A 136 -0.87 -2.94 5.21
CA GLY A 136 -1.10 -4.25 5.84
C GLY A 136 -2.42 -4.30 6.63
N LEU A 137 -2.79 -3.21 7.33
CA LEU A 137 -4.08 -3.09 8.01
C LEU A 137 -5.24 -3.19 7.02
N ILE A 138 -5.17 -2.47 5.89
CA ILE A 138 -6.17 -2.54 4.81
C ILE A 138 -6.26 -3.96 4.27
N ALA A 139 -5.14 -4.59 3.92
CA ALA A 139 -5.13 -5.94 3.38
C ALA A 139 -5.70 -6.97 4.36
N ARG A 140 -5.30 -6.93 5.63
CA ARG A 140 -5.78 -7.85 6.67
C ARG A 140 -7.28 -7.68 6.90
N GLU A 141 -7.77 -6.44 6.97
CA GLU A 141 -9.20 -6.16 7.14
C GLU A 141 -10.00 -6.73 5.98
N MET A 142 -9.58 -6.47 4.73
CA MET A 142 -10.27 -6.96 3.54
C MET A 142 -10.29 -8.49 3.47
N LEU A 143 -9.18 -9.16 3.85
CA LEU A 143 -9.11 -10.62 3.95
C LEU A 143 -10.05 -11.16 5.04
N ASP A 144 -10.12 -10.52 6.21
CA ASP A 144 -11.00 -10.95 7.32
C ASP A 144 -12.48 -10.65 7.07
N ARG A 145 -12.77 -9.65 6.23
CA ARG A 145 -14.12 -9.40 5.73
C ARG A 145 -14.56 -10.44 4.69
N GLY A 146 -13.60 -10.99 3.95
CA GLY A 146 -13.85 -11.90 2.83
C GLY A 146 -14.13 -11.14 1.51
N GLU A 147 -13.88 -9.84 1.49
CA GLU A 147 -14.01 -8.98 0.29
C GLU A 147 -12.90 -9.28 -0.73
N ILE A 148 -11.74 -9.73 -0.25
CA ILE A 148 -10.67 -10.25 -1.10
C ILE A 148 -10.27 -11.65 -0.67
N LYS A 149 -9.82 -12.45 -1.64
CA LYS A 149 -9.23 -13.77 -1.40
C LYS A 149 -7.74 -13.76 -1.66
N ARG A 150 -7.27 -12.89 -2.56
CA ARG A 150 -5.88 -12.82 -2.99
C ARG A 150 -5.30 -11.42 -2.86
N LEU A 151 -4.03 -11.38 -2.45
CA LEU A 151 -3.25 -10.15 -2.23
C LEU A 151 -2.01 -10.18 -3.12
N GLY A 152 -1.74 -9.07 -3.80
CA GLY A 152 -0.49 -8.84 -4.51
C GLY A 152 0.22 -7.61 -3.97
N VAL A 153 1.50 -7.72 -3.65
CA VAL A 153 2.36 -6.56 -3.37
C VAL A 153 3.37 -6.42 -4.49
N LEU A 154 3.37 -5.28 -5.18
CA LEU A 154 4.38 -4.90 -6.15
C LEU A 154 5.36 -3.93 -5.49
N CYS A 155 6.63 -4.28 -5.40
CA CYS A 155 7.63 -3.44 -4.73
C CYS A 155 9.01 -3.56 -5.41
N PRO A 156 9.97 -2.65 -5.11
CA PRO A 156 11.37 -2.83 -5.51
C PRO A 156 11.95 -4.16 -4.99
N PRO A 157 12.90 -4.78 -5.73
CA PRO A 157 13.50 -6.07 -5.33
C PRO A 157 14.06 -6.09 -3.91
N ALA A 158 14.65 -4.98 -3.46
CA ALA A 158 15.25 -4.83 -2.13
C ALA A 158 14.23 -4.88 -0.98
N LEU A 159 12.97 -4.55 -1.24
CA LEU A 159 11.91 -4.49 -0.22
C LEU A 159 11.09 -5.78 -0.15
N CYS A 160 11.25 -6.72 -1.09
CA CYS A 160 10.42 -7.93 -1.15
C CYS A 160 10.49 -8.77 0.14
N ASP A 161 11.71 -9.00 0.66
CA ASP A 161 11.91 -9.82 1.85
C ASP A 161 11.43 -9.10 3.12
N GLN A 162 11.58 -7.76 3.17
CA GLN A 162 11.00 -6.94 4.23
C GLN A 162 9.47 -7.03 4.24
N TRP A 163 8.82 -6.88 3.08
CA TRP A 163 7.37 -7.02 2.95
C TRP A 163 6.88 -8.40 3.39
N GLN A 164 7.59 -9.46 3.01
CA GLN A 164 7.24 -10.82 3.44
C GLN A 164 7.30 -10.95 4.96
N LYS A 165 8.38 -10.46 5.56
CA LYS A 165 8.57 -10.47 7.01
C LYS A 165 7.45 -9.68 7.71
N GLU A 166 7.16 -8.46 7.26
CA GLU A 166 6.14 -7.62 7.87
C GLU A 166 4.73 -8.21 7.75
N LEU A 167 4.34 -8.71 6.57
CA LEU A 167 3.05 -9.37 6.37
C LEU A 167 2.89 -10.61 7.24
N LYS A 168 3.94 -11.42 7.36
CA LYS A 168 3.92 -12.62 8.18
C LYS A 168 3.87 -12.28 9.68
N GLU A 169 4.83 -11.50 10.16
CA GLU A 169 5.01 -11.25 11.59
C GLU A 169 3.89 -10.38 12.17
N LYS A 170 3.48 -9.32 11.46
CA LYS A 170 2.54 -8.32 12.00
C LYS A 170 1.09 -8.62 11.65
N PHE A 171 0.82 -9.26 10.52
CA PHE A 171 -0.53 -9.42 9.96
C PHE A 171 -0.97 -10.87 9.77
N ASN A 172 -0.10 -11.85 10.07
CA ASN A 172 -0.38 -13.26 9.88
C ASN A 172 -0.84 -13.57 8.43
N ILE A 173 -0.13 -12.98 7.45
CA ILE A 173 -0.34 -13.18 6.02
C ILE A 173 0.92 -13.87 5.46
N ASP A 174 0.81 -15.15 5.15
CA ASP A 174 1.88 -15.91 4.50
C ASP A 174 1.89 -15.61 3.00
N ALA A 175 2.78 -14.69 2.59
CA ALA A 175 2.97 -14.32 1.19
C ALA A 175 4.25 -14.91 0.60
N VAL A 176 4.21 -15.29 -0.69
CA VAL A 176 5.34 -15.86 -1.42
C VAL A 176 6.04 -14.80 -2.27
N VAL A 177 7.36 -14.70 -2.14
CA VAL A 177 8.19 -13.76 -2.91
C VAL A 177 8.53 -14.33 -4.28
N ILE A 178 8.10 -13.65 -5.34
CA ILE A 178 8.34 -13.97 -6.74
C ILE A 178 9.26 -12.90 -7.34
N ARG A 179 10.53 -13.27 -7.54
CA ARG A 179 11.55 -12.47 -8.23
C ARG A 179 12.41 -13.36 -9.12
N SER A 180 13.25 -12.76 -9.96
CA SER A 180 14.10 -13.50 -10.91
C SER A 180 14.90 -14.65 -10.27
N GLY A 181 15.41 -14.46 -9.05
CA GLY A 181 16.15 -15.50 -8.33
C GLY A 181 15.31 -16.59 -7.66
N THR A 182 14.00 -16.38 -7.43
CA THR A 182 13.14 -17.36 -6.73
C THR A 182 12.22 -18.13 -7.68
N VAL A 183 11.89 -17.56 -8.84
CA VAL A 183 10.86 -18.11 -9.74
C VAL A 183 11.13 -19.55 -10.17
N ALA A 184 12.36 -19.88 -10.59
CA ALA A 184 12.68 -21.22 -11.10
C ALA A 184 12.50 -22.31 -10.02
N LYS A 185 12.78 -21.99 -8.76
CA LYS A 185 12.54 -22.89 -7.64
C LYS A 185 11.05 -23.05 -7.35
N LEU A 186 10.30 -21.95 -7.39
CA LEU A 186 8.86 -21.95 -7.15
C LEU A 186 8.10 -22.70 -8.24
N GLU A 187 8.49 -22.52 -9.51
CA GLU A 187 7.88 -23.23 -10.64
C GLU A 187 8.10 -24.73 -10.58
N ARG A 188 9.29 -25.20 -10.16
CA ARG A 188 9.55 -26.63 -9.94
C ARG A 188 8.72 -27.25 -8.82
N ASN A 189 8.34 -26.45 -7.84
CA ASN A 189 7.52 -26.91 -6.71
C ASN A 189 6.02 -26.83 -6.98
N LEU A 190 5.60 -26.29 -8.14
CA LEU A 190 4.20 -26.28 -8.51
C LEU A 190 3.74 -27.71 -8.85
N PRO A 191 2.61 -28.17 -8.29
CA PRO A 191 1.96 -29.39 -8.74
C PRO A 191 1.70 -29.36 -10.25
N SER A 192 1.83 -30.49 -10.94
CA SER A 192 1.68 -30.59 -12.41
C SER A 192 0.31 -30.15 -12.95
N ASN A 193 -0.72 -30.07 -12.09
CA ASN A 193 -2.07 -29.60 -12.41
C ASN A 193 -2.29 -28.10 -12.09
N SER A 194 -1.28 -27.37 -11.62
CA SER A 194 -1.40 -25.96 -11.26
C SER A 194 -1.32 -25.08 -12.50
N SER A 195 -2.27 -24.14 -12.65
CA SER A 195 -2.38 -23.32 -13.86
C SER A 195 -1.21 -22.36 -14.03
N HIS A 196 -0.79 -21.68 -12.95
CA HIS A 196 0.26 -20.67 -12.99
C HIS A 196 0.79 -20.29 -11.60
N ILE A 197 2.04 -19.81 -11.49
CA ILE A 197 2.64 -19.38 -10.21
C ILE A 197 1.85 -18.24 -9.54
N PHE A 198 1.37 -17.28 -10.33
CA PHE A 198 0.59 -16.13 -9.86
C PHE A 198 -0.85 -16.48 -9.43
N SER A 199 -1.39 -17.63 -9.85
CA SER A 199 -2.72 -18.08 -9.43
C SER A 199 -2.68 -19.12 -8.31
N TYR A 200 -1.61 -19.89 -8.21
CA TYR A 200 -1.45 -20.95 -7.21
C TYR A 200 -1.30 -20.40 -5.80
N TYR A 201 -0.43 -19.41 -5.60
CA TYR A 201 -0.24 -18.78 -4.29
C TYR A 201 -1.29 -17.67 -4.08
N PRO A 202 -2.05 -17.69 -2.97
CA PRO A 202 -3.11 -16.70 -2.74
C PRO A 202 -2.55 -15.31 -2.43
N HIS A 203 -1.38 -15.25 -1.81
CA HIS A 203 -0.72 -13.99 -1.42
C HIS A 203 0.69 -13.98 -2.00
N ILE A 204 0.97 -12.97 -2.82
CA ILE A 204 2.23 -12.87 -3.56
C ILE A 204 2.86 -11.51 -3.37
N ILE A 205 4.19 -11.51 -3.30
CA ILE A 205 5.02 -10.30 -3.35
C ILE A 205 5.85 -10.43 -4.61
N VAL A 206 5.71 -9.50 -5.55
CA VAL A 206 6.37 -9.55 -6.84
C VAL A 206 7.22 -8.31 -7.02
N SER A 207 8.46 -8.49 -7.43
CA SER A 207 9.31 -7.35 -7.79
C SER A 207 8.73 -6.62 -9.00
N LEU A 208 8.64 -5.30 -8.96
CA LEU A 208 8.24 -4.47 -10.10
C LEU A 208 9.14 -4.72 -11.33
N ASP A 209 10.45 -4.91 -11.13
CA ASP A 209 11.38 -5.19 -12.22
C ASP A 209 11.20 -6.58 -12.84
N TYR A 210 10.72 -7.52 -12.03
CA TYR A 210 10.31 -8.81 -12.55
C TYR A 210 8.99 -8.67 -13.32
N ALA A 211 7.97 -8.06 -12.74
CA ALA A 211 6.63 -8.00 -13.34
C ALA A 211 6.54 -7.13 -14.61
N LYS A 212 7.39 -6.09 -14.76
CA LYS A 212 7.26 -5.08 -15.83
C LYS A 212 7.49 -5.60 -17.25
N SER A 213 8.29 -6.66 -17.44
CA SER A 213 8.63 -7.15 -18.79
C SER A 213 7.38 -7.68 -19.52
N ASP A 214 7.27 -7.47 -20.83
CA ASP A 214 6.06 -7.78 -21.60
C ASP A 214 5.54 -9.22 -21.38
N ARG A 215 6.42 -10.22 -21.46
CA ARG A 215 6.07 -11.64 -21.25
C ARG A 215 5.43 -11.88 -19.88
N ARG A 216 5.99 -11.26 -18.83
CA ARG A 216 5.56 -11.49 -17.44
C ARG A 216 4.39 -10.61 -17.04
N ARG A 217 4.29 -9.41 -17.62
CA ARG A 217 3.17 -8.49 -17.42
C ARG A 217 1.85 -9.11 -17.85
N ALA A 218 1.78 -9.68 -19.06
CA ALA A 218 0.57 -10.33 -19.55
C ALA A 218 0.11 -11.48 -18.63
N SER A 219 1.06 -12.30 -18.19
CA SER A 219 0.82 -13.41 -17.25
C SER A 219 0.36 -12.92 -15.86
N PHE A 220 0.99 -11.86 -15.31
CA PHE A 220 0.57 -11.26 -14.06
C PHE A 220 -0.84 -10.69 -14.16
N LEU A 221 -1.17 -9.96 -15.23
CA LEU A 221 -2.49 -9.36 -15.45
C LEU A 221 -3.60 -10.42 -15.55
N ALA A 222 -3.35 -11.52 -16.27
CA ALA A 222 -4.29 -12.63 -16.40
C ALA A 222 -4.63 -13.30 -15.05
N HIS A 223 -3.69 -13.29 -14.11
CA HIS A 223 -3.84 -13.91 -12.78
C HIS A 223 -3.83 -12.90 -11.64
N CYS A 224 -4.04 -11.62 -11.94
CA CYS A 224 -3.81 -10.53 -11.00
C CYS A 224 -4.71 -10.67 -9.75
N PRO A 225 -4.17 -10.46 -8.54
CA PRO A 225 -4.92 -10.52 -7.29
C PRO A 225 -6.09 -9.52 -7.19
N ASP A 226 -6.93 -9.71 -6.18
CA ASP A 226 -8.13 -8.90 -5.96
C ASP A 226 -7.79 -7.53 -5.37
N LEU A 227 -6.78 -7.50 -4.48
CA LEU A 227 -6.11 -6.29 -3.99
C LEU A 227 -4.66 -6.27 -4.43
N VAL A 228 -4.24 -5.18 -5.06
CA VAL A 228 -2.85 -4.90 -5.39
C VAL A 228 -2.35 -3.69 -4.59
N ILE A 229 -1.27 -3.88 -3.84
CA ILE A 229 -0.51 -2.81 -3.20
C ILE A 229 0.72 -2.54 -4.06
N VAL A 230 0.97 -1.29 -4.42
CA VAL A 230 2.18 -0.87 -5.16
C VAL A 230 3.01 0.02 -4.25
N ASP A 231 4.14 -0.49 -3.81
CA ASP A 231 5.11 0.25 -3.01
C ASP A 231 6.09 1.02 -3.90
N GLU A 232 6.56 2.16 -3.40
CA GLU A 232 7.33 3.15 -4.17
C GLU A 232 6.72 3.49 -5.53
N ALA A 233 5.41 3.80 -5.51
CA ALA A 233 4.62 4.10 -6.69
C ALA A 233 5.17 5.28 -7.51
N HIS A 234 5.95 6.19 -6.90
CA HIS A 234 6.65 7.26 -7.62
C HIS A 234 7.63 6.73 -8.69
N THR A 235 8.05 5.47 -8.62
CA THR A 235 8.87 4.84 -9.67
C THR A 235 8.07 4.42 -10.90
N ALA A 236 6.73 4.46 -10.81
CA ALA A 236 5.75 4.14 -11.83
C ALA A 236 4.83 5.34 -12.07
N SER A 237 5.39 6.53 -12.28
CA SER A 237 4.63 7.79 -12.45
C SER A 237 4.94 8.57 -13.73
N ASN A 238 5.96 8.18 -14.49
CA ASN A 238 6.46 9.06 -15.55
C ASN A 238 5.75 8.81 -16.89
N ARG A 239 5.15 9.87 -17.45
CA ARG A 239 4.60 9.91 -18.81
C ARG A 239 5.58 10.44 -19.86
N ASP A 240 6.74 10.96 -19.43
CA ASP A 240 7.78 11.44 -20.35
C ASP A 240 8.65 10.27 -20.86
N ASP A 241 8.82 10.20 -22.17
CA ASP A 241 9.52 9.20 -23.00
C ASP A 241 11.02 8.92 -22.68
N ARG A 242 11.53 9.39 -21.54
CA ARG A 242 12.97 9.44 -21.24
C ARG A 242 13.51 8.23 -20.47
N GLY A 243 12.72 7.16 -20.29
CA GLY A 243 13.20 5.95 -19.62
C GLY A 243 12.28 4.75 -19.79
N THR A 244 12.69 3.79 -20.62
CA THR A 244 11.95 2.57 -20.98
C THR A 244 11.51 1.78 -19.75
N THR A 245 12.37 1.67 -18.74
CA THR A 245 12.07 0.97 -17.48
C THR A 245 10.92 1.61 -16.70
N LYS A 246 10.94 2.95 -16.50
CA LYS A 246 9.89 3.65 -15.73
C LYS A 246 8.55 3.59 -16.46
N GLN A 247 8.58 3.71 -17.78
CA GLN A 247 7.42 3.57 -18.64
C GLN A 247 6.80 2.16 -18.55
N GLN A 248 7.62 1.11 -18.56
CA GLN A 248 7.13 -0.27 -18.40
C GLN A 248 6.48 -0.51 -17.03
N ARG A 249 7.04 0.05 -15.94
CA ARG A 249 6.45 -0.02 -14.60
C ARG A 249 5.12 0.72 -14.55
N TYR A 250 5.06 1.95 -15.08
CA TYR A 250 3.81 2.72 -15.19
C TYR A 250 2.76 1.95 -16.00
N GLN A 251 3.12 1.39 -17.15
CA GLN A 251 2.22 0.64 -18.01
C GLN A 251 1.65 -0.61 -17.31
N LEU A 252 2.47 -1.33 -16.55
CA LEU A 252 1.99 -2.45 -15.72
C LEU A 252 0.92 -1.98 -14.72
N VAL A 253 1.19 -0.92 -13.96
CA VAL A 253 0.24 -0.42 -12.94
C VAL A 253 -1.01 0.17 -13.59
N GLN A 254 -0.85 0.85 -14.73
CA GLN A 254 -1.96 1.37 -15.53
C GLN A 254 -2.89 0.25 -15.97
N GLN A 255 -2.36 -0.84 -16.54
CA GLN A 255 -3.16 -1.99 -16.96
C GLN A 255 -3.82 -2.72 -15.77
N ILE A 256 -3.18 -2.71 -14.59
CA ILE A 256 -3.82 -3.20 -13.36
C ILE A 256 -5.03 -2.32 -13.01
N SER A 257 -4.90 -0.99 -13.15
CA SER A 257 -5.91 0.02 -12.83
C SER A 257 -7.05 0.14 -13.86
N GLU A 258 -6.90 -0.39 -15.07
CA GLU A 258 -7.98 -0.39 -16.07
C GLU A 258 -9.22 -1.17 -15.57
N LYS A 259 -9.00 -2.17 -14.71
CA LYS A 259 -10.07 -2.92 -14.06
C LYS A 259 -10.61 -2.14 -12.86
N GLN A 260 -11.75 -1.46 -13.05
CA GLN A 260 -12.32 -0.52 -12.07
C GLN A 260 -12.78 -1.16 -10.77
N ASP A 261 -13.22 -2.42 -10.79
CA ASP A 261 -13.63 -3.22 -9.63
C ASP A 261 -12.44 -3.83 -8.86
N ARG A 262 -11.20 -3.61 -9.32
CA ARG A 262 -10.00 -4.07 -8.61
C ARG A 262 -9.55 -3.06 -7.56
N HIS A 263 -9.27 -3.56 -6.36
CA HIS A 263 -8.70 -2.75 -5.29
C HIS A 263 -7.22 -2.44 -5.56
N LEU A 264 -6.84 -1.17 -5.39
CA LEU A 264 -5.49 -0.67 -5.65
C LEU A 264 -5.06 0.29 -4.54
N VAL A 265 -3.94 -0.01 -3.88
CA VAL A 265 -3.34 0.90 -2.90
C VAL A 265 -1.94 1.27 -3.37
N LEU A 266 -1.71 2.55 -3.60
CA LEU A 266 -0.41 3.09 -4.00
C LEU A 266 0.27 3.70 -2.77
N LEU A 267 1.53 3.32 -2.54
CA LEU A 267 2.34 3.84 -1.45
C LEU A 267 3.52 4.62 -2.03
N THR A 268 3.78 5.80 -1.49
CA THR A 268 4.96 6.58 -1.85
C THR A 268 5.32 7.52 -0.71
N ALA A 269 6.59 7.83 -0.51
CA ALA A 269 6.97 8.92 0.38
C ALA A 269 7.06 10.27 -0.34
N THR A 270 7.23 10.24 -1.66
CA THR A 270 7.54 11.41 -2.49
C THR A 270 6.62 11.43 -3.70
N PRO A 271 5.33 11.79 -3.53
CA PRO A 271 4.35 11.76 -4.62
C PRO A 271 4.65 12.80 -5.72
N HIS A 272 5.39 13.86 -5.38
CA HIS A 272 5.75 14.97 -6.27
C HIS A 272 7.26 15.23 -6.12
N SER A 273 8.07 14.75 -7.06
CA SER A 273 9.52 15.03 -7.09
C SER A 273 9.85 16.42 -7.66
N GLY A 274 8.93 17.39 -7.53
CA GLY A 274 8.98 18.68 -8.23
C GLY A 274 8.27 18.69 -9.60
N ILE A 275 7.71 17.55 -10.04
CA ILE A 275 7.05 17.41 -11.35
C ILE A 275 5.56 17.13 -11.16
N SER A 276 4.71 18.14 -11.34
CA SER A 276 3.24 18.02 -11.17
C SER A 276 2.63 16.94 -12.06
N GLN A 277 3.17 16.75 -13.27
CA GLN A 277 2.69 15.74 -14.21
C GLN A 277 2.86 14.30 -13.70
N SER A 278 3.95 14.02 -12.97
CA SER A 278 4.14 12.70 -12.35
C SER A 278 3.12 12.44 -11.26
N PHE A 279 2.79 13.47 -10.47
CA PHE A 279 1.78 13.33 -9.42
C PHE A 279 0.38 13.11 -10.03
N LEU A 280 0.01 13.90 -11.05
CA LEU A 280 -1.24 13.71 -11.79
C LEU A 280 -1.34 12.33 -12.44
N ALA A 281 -0.23 11.79 -12.96
CA ALA A 281 -0.21 10.43 -13.50
C ALA A 281 -0.53 9.37 -12.42
N LEU A 282 0.02 9.52 -11.20
CA LEU A 282 -0.32 8.63 -10.08
C LEU A 282 -1.78 8.76 -9.65
N LEU A 283 -2.29 9.98 -9.57
CA LEU A 283 -3.71 10.20 -9.27
C LEU A 283 -4.61 9.60 -10.36
N GLY A 284 -4.17 9.66 -11.63
CA GLY A 284 -4.82 9.03 -12.78
C GLY A 284 -4.96 7.52 -12.66
N LEU A 285 -4.02 6.84 -12.00
CA LEU A 285 -4.10 5.39 -11.72
C LEU A 285 -5.17 5.06 -10.67
N ILE A 286 -5.51 6.02 -9.80
CA ILE A 286 -6.57 5.88 -8.81
C ILE A 286 -7.94 6.18 -9.46
N ASN A 287 -8.05 7.32 -10.12
CA ASN A 287 -9.22 7.69 -10.89
C ASN A 287 -8.76 8.40 -12.17
N PRO A 288 -9.13 7.92 -13.38
CA PRO A 288 -8.74 8.55 -14.65
C PRO A 288 -9.06 10.05 -14.74
N GLU A 289 -10.13 10.51 -14.10
CA GLU A 289 -10.49 11.94 -14.08
C GLU A 289 -9.44 12.80 -13.35
N PHE A 290 -8.72 12.22 -12.38
CA PHE A 290 -7.72 12.95 -11.63
C PHE A 290 -6.45 13.25 -12.43
N ALA A 291 -6.22 12.55 -13.55
CA ALA A 291 -5.05 12.77 -14.41
C ALA A 291 -5.04 14.15 -15.08
N ASN A 292 -6.21 14.79 -15.20
CA ASN A 292 -6.40 16.05 -15.91
C ASN A 292 -6.77 17.21 -14.95
N LEU A 293 -6.59 17.03 -13.65
CA LEU A 293 -6.87 18.08 -12.68
C LEU A 293 -5.84 19.22 -12.80
N ASP A 294 -6.34 20.45 -12.70
CA ASP A 294 -5.51 21.61 -12.39
C ASP A 294 -5.36 21.69 -10.87
N LEU A 295 -4.18 21.32 -10.37
CA LEU A 295 -3.89 21.28 -8.93
C LEU A 295 -3.88 22.67 -8.29
N ASP A 296 -3.62 23.72 -9.07
CA ASP A 296 -3.57 25.10 -8.58
C ASP A 296 -4.97 25.70 -8.47
N ASN A 297 -5.94 25.21 -9.25
CA ASN A 297 -7.31 25.72 -9.33
C ASN A 297 -8.37 24.63 -9.10
N LEU A 298 -8.25 23.83 -8.03
CA LEU A 298 -9.24 22.81 -7.69
C LEU A 298 -10.55 23.42 -7.17
N SER A 299 -11.69 23.02 -7.75
CA SER A 299 -13.01 23.29 -7.16
C SER A 299 -13.20 22.54 -5.84
N GLU A 300 -14.11 23.03 -4.97
CA GLU A 300 -14.42 22.33 -3.72
C GLU A 300 -14.86 20.87 -3.93
N LYS A 301 -15.64 20.62 -5.00
CA LYS A 301 -16.12 19.28 -5.33
C LYS A 301 -14.94 18.35 -5.69
N GLN A 302 -14.03 18.80 -6.55
CA GLN A 302 -12.84 18.05 -6.92
C GLN A 302 -11.93 17.80 -5.71
N ARG A 303 -11.76 18.80 -4.84
CA ARG A 303 -10.96 18.66 -3.62
C ARG A 303 -11.55 17.63 -2.66
N LYS A 304 -12.88 17.65 -2.45
CA LYS A 304 -13.57 16.66 -1.61
C LYS A 304 -13.45 15.25 -2.19
N GLU A 305 -13.56 15.11 -3.51
CA GLU A 305 -13.43 13.82 -4.17
C GLU A 305 -12.01 13.27 -4.08
N LEU A 306 -11.00 14.09 -4.40
CA LEU A 306 -9.60 13.72 -4.27
C LEU A 306 -9.24 13.33 -2.83
N ALA A 307 -9.75 14.07 -1.83
CA ALA A 307 -9.48 13.80 -0.41
C ALA A 307 -10.06 12.46 0.09
N ARG A 308 -11.02 11.86 -0.60
CA ARG A 308 -11.49 10.49 -0.28
C ARG A 308 -10.46 9.42 -0.64
N HIS A 309 -9.62 9.74 -1.62
CA HIS A 309 -8.69 8.81 -2.26
C HIS A 309 -7.23 9.05 -1.92
N PHE A 310 -6.91 10.18 -1.28
CA PHE A 310 -5.55 10.63 -1.05
C PHE A 310 -5.33 11.01 0.41
N VAL A 311 -4.24 10.50 0.99
CA VAL A 311 -3.78 10.88 2.32
C VAL A 311 -2.28 11.17 2.27
N GLN A 312 -1.90 12.29 2.86
CA GLN A 312 -0.51 12.68 3.05
C GLN A 312 -0.37 13.36 4.40
N ARG A 313 0.53 12.82 5.22
CA ARG A 313 0.91 13.36 6.51
C ARG A 313 2.41 13.44 6.61
N ARG A 314 2.90 14.51 7.23
CA ARG A 314 4.31 14.69 7.54
C ARG A 314 4.64 14.16 8.91
N ARG A 315 5.93 13.90 9.14
CA ARG A 315 6.39 13.49 10.49
C ARG A 315 5.98 14.47 11.57
N ALA A 316 5.99 15.78 11.26
CA ALA A 316 5.57 16.82 12.18
C ALA A 316 4.08 16.72 12.57
N ASP A 317 3.21 16.35 11.62
CA ASP A 317 1.77 16.30 11.81
C ASP A 317 1.35 15.15 12.75
N VAL A 318 2.12 14.06 12.74
CA VAL A 318 1.81 12.86 13.55
C VAL A 318 2.44 12.90 14.95
N ARG A 319 3.37 13.81 15.25
CA ARG A 319 4.03 13.91 16.58
C ARG A 319 3.03 14.02 17.72
N GLN A 320 1.95 14.78 17.53
CA GLN A 320 0.90 14.97 18.55
C GLN A 320 0.09 13.71 18.85
N TRP A 321 0.09 12.73 17.94
CA TRP A 321 -0.69 11.48 18.04
C TRP A 321 0.12 10.33 18.64
N MET A 322 1.33 10.64 19.13
CA MET A 322 2.25 9.68 19.72
C MET A 322 2.34 9.99 21.21
N ASP A 323 1.41 9.45 22.01
CA ASP A 323 1.33 9.56 23.49
C ASP A 323 2.56 9.01 24.25
N LYS A 324 3.65 8.72 23.55
CA LYS A 324 4.96 8.35 24.10
C LYS A 324 6.00 9.15 23.34
N GLU A 325 6.92 9.81 24.07
CA GLU A 325 8.13 10.36 23.47
C GLU A 325 8.78 9.28 22.63
N THR A 326 8.61 9.41 21.31
CA THR A 326 9.29 8.57 20.35
C THR A 326 10.44 9.42 19.89
N PRO A 327 11.67 9.16 20.38
CA PRO A 327 12.82 9.99 20.06
C PRO A 327 13.11 9.77 18.57
N PHE A 328 12.55 10.62 17.72
CA PHE A 328 13.11 10.79 16.40
C PHE A 328 14.45 11.48 16.62
N PRO A 329 15.57 10.87 16.20
CA PRO A 329 16.84 11.56 16.28
C PRO A 329 16.72 12.88 15.52
N GLU A 330 17.16 13.96 16.14
CA GLU A 330 17.30 15.22 15.43
C GLU A 330 18.39 15.05 14.38
N ARG A 331 18.08 15.43 13.14
CA ARG A 331 19.05 15.37 12.06
C ARG A 331 20.00 16.56 12.20
N GLU A 332 21.20 16.29 12.70
CA GLU A 332 22.31 17.24 12.60
C GLU A 332 22.96 17.09 11.22
N SER A 333 22.74 18.06 10.32
CA SER A 333 23.43 18.11 9.03
C SER A 333 24.62 19.07 9.12
N LEU A 334 25.83 18.52 9.01
CA LEU A 334 27.06 19.28 8.92
C LEU A 334 27.63 19.15 7.51
N GLU A 335 27.94 20.27 6.87
CA GLU A 335 28.67 20.30 5.61
C GLU A 335 30.16 20.53 5.90
N SER A 336 30.99 19.50 5.69
CA SER A 336 32.43 19.62 5.82
C SER A 336 33.07 19.82 4.46
N ALA A 337 33.64 21.00 4.24
CA ALA A 337 34.51 21.21 3.09
C ALA A 337 35.84 20.48 3.28
N TYR A 338 36.48 20.08 2.18
CA TYR A 338 37.84 19.57 2.18
C TYR A 338 38.67 20.32 1.14
N GLY A 339 39.95 20.52 1.44
CA GLY A 339 40.91 21.10 0.49
C GLY A 339 41.42 20.02 -0.46
N LEU A 340 41.60 20.36 -1.74
CA LEU A 340 42.30 19.50 -2.68
C LEU A 340 43.82 19.61 -2.45
N SER A 341 44.54 18.48 -2.52
CA SER A 341 46.01 18.54 -2.63
C SER A 341 46.40 19.23 -3.93
N LYS A 342 47.66 19.68 -4.03
CA LYS A 342 48.15 20.35 -5.24
C LYS A 342 48.03 19.45 -6.46
N GLU A 343 48.45 18.20 -6.33
CA GLU A 343 48.44 17.18 -7.39
C GLU A 343 47.00 16.86 -7.82
N TYR A 344 46.09 16.74 -6.85
CA TYR A 344 44.69 16.45 -7.14
C TYR A 344 43.98 17.64 -7.79
N ARG A 345 44.32 18.87 -7.38
CA ARG A 345 43.83 20.09 -8.01
C ARG A 345 44.28 20.19 -9.46
N GLU A 346 45.55 19.89 -9.74
CA GLU A 346 46.07 19.88 -11.12
C GLU A 346 45.33 18.85 -11.99
N LEU A 347 45.08 17.64 -11.48
CA LEU A 347 44.26 16.63 -12.16
C LEU A 347 42.84 17.13 -12.41
N PHE A 348 42.19 17.70 -11.37
CA PHE A 348 40.84 18.23 -11.47
C PHE A 348 40.74 19.32 -12.54
N GLU A 349 41.68 20.27 -12.58
CA GLU A 349 41.70 21.35 -13.58
C GLU A 349 41.88 20.80 -15.00
N GLN A 350 42.75 19.81 -15.20
CA GLN A 350 42.92 19.15 -16.52
C GLN A 350 41.62 18.49 -16.97
N VAL A 351 40.97 17.74 -16.09
CA VAL A 351 39.71 17.05 -16.36
C VAL A 351 38.56 18.03 -16.58
N TYR A 352 38.51 19.10 -15.79
CA TYR A 352 37.52 20.16 -15.96
C TYR A 352 37.67 20.83 -17.32
N ASN A 353 38.90 21.12 -17.75
CA ASN A 353 39.16 21.69 -19.08
C ASN A 353 38.79 20.72 -20.21
N LEU A 354 39.06 19.42 -20.05
CA LEU A 354 38.60 18.38 -20.99
C LEU A 354 37.07 18.36 -21.08
N ALA A 355 36.38 18.28 -19.93
CA ALA A 355 34.92 18.28 -19.84
C ALA A 355 34.31 19.55 -20.47
N ARG A 356 34.94 20.70 -20.25
CA ARG A 356 34.56 21.97 -20.88
C ARG A 356 34.75 21.95 -22.39
N GLY A 357 35.83 21.34 -22.88
CA GLY A 357 36.08 21.12 -24.31
C GLY A 357 34.99 20.29 -24.97
N LEU A 358 34.59 19.18 -24.35
CA LEU A 358 33.52 18.29 -24.83
C LEU A 358 32.17 19.00 -25.03
N VAL A 359 31.87 19.99 -24.19
CA VAL A 359 30.63 20.77 -24.26
C VAL A 359 30.75 21.97 -25.20
N LYS A 360 31.93 22.62 -25.26
CA LYS A 360 32.16 23.83 -26.08
C LYS A 360 32.34 23.56 -27.57
N GLU A 361 32.69 22.34 -27.99
CA GLU A 361 32.65 21.95 -29.39
C GLU A 361 31.19 21.90 -29.91
N GLU A 362 30.60 23.07 -30.10
CA GLU A 362 29.34 23.23 -30.83
C GLU A 362 29.60 23.11 -32.33
N ASN A 363 29.82 21.88 -32.80
CA ASN A 363 29.59 21.61 -34.21
C ASN A 363 28.09 21.78 -34.47
N ASN A 364 27.72 22.76 -35.30
CA ASN A 364 26.33 23.02 -35.72
C ASN A 364 25.62 21.81 -36.38
N SER A 365 26.34 20.72 -36.62
CA SER A 365 25.85 19.45 -37.16
C SER A 365 25.38 18.43 -36.12
N LEU A 366 25.54 18.68 -34.81
CA LEU A 366 25.16 17.72 -33.77
C LEU A 366 23.67 17.78 -33.42
N SER A 367 23.03 16.61 -33.34
CA SER A 367 21.65 16.46 -32.86
C SER A 367 21.52 16.86 -31.39
N TYR A 368 20.32 17.27 -30.98
CA TYR A 368 19.98 17.58 -29.57
C TYR A 368 20.35 16.44 -28.61
N ALA A 369 20.14 15.18 -29.02
CA ALA A 369 20.50 14.00 -28.24
C ALA A 369 22.02 13.90 -28.04
N GLN A 370 22.81 14.16 -29.08
CA GLN A 370 24.28 14.11 -29.01
C GLN A 370 24.85 15.24 -28.14
N LYS A 371 24.27 16.45 -28.22
CA LYS A 371 24.63 17.57 -27.35
C LYS A 371 24.38 17.24 -25.87
N ARG A 372 23.23 16.63 -25.55
CA ARG A 372 22.92 16.16 -24.19
C ARG A 372 23.85 15.05 -23.73
N GLY A 373 24.12 14.05 -24.57
CA GLY A 373 25.04 12.95 -24.24
C GLY A 373 26.45 13.45 -23.88
N ARG A 374 26.97 14.43 -24.63
CA ARG A 374 28.26 15.09 -24.32
C ARG A 374 28.21 15.84 -22.99
N TYR A 375 27.14 16.58 -22.72
CA TYR A 375 26.95 17.29 -21.46
C TYR A 375 26.92 16.34 -20.24
N TRP A 376 26.15 15.26 -20.33
CA TRP A 376 26.08 14.23 -19.28
C TRP A 376 27.42 13.52 -19.09
N SER A 377 28.12 13.21 -20.18
CA SER A 377 29.46 12.62 -20.12
C SER A 377 30.46 13.54 -19.41
N ALA A 378 30.47 14.83 -19.75
CA ALA A 378 31.31 15.83 -19.09
C ALA A 378 31.00 15.93 -17.58
N LEU A 379 29.71 15.94 -17.22
CA LEU A 379 29.27 16.01 -15.83
C LEU A 379 29.62 14.73 -15.05
N ALA A 380 29.50 13.56 -15.68
CA ALA A 380 29.88 12.28 -15.11
C ALA A 380 31.37 12.21 -14.78
N ILE A 381 32.24 12.64 -15.71
CA ILE A 381 33.69 12.66 -15.51
C ILE A 381 34.03 13.57 -14.32
N ILE A 382 33.47 14.79 -14.27
CA ILE A 382 33.70 15.73 -13.16
C ILE A 382 33.27 15.10 -11.83
N ARG A 383 32.10 14.46 -11.78
CA ARG A 383 31.62 13.79 -10.55
C ARG A 383 32.52 12.66 -10.11
N CYS A 384 33.05 11.86 -11.04
CA CYS A 384 33.97 10.77 -10.71
C CYS A 384 35.28 11.29 -10.13
N VAL A 385 35.85 12.35 -10.74
CA VAL A 385 37.08 12.99 -10.24
C VAL A 385 36.86 13.73 -8.94
N MET A 386 35.63 14.17 -8.62
CA MET A 386 35.36 14.73 -7.29
C MET A 386 35.06 13.66 -6.22
N SER A 387 34.89 12.40 -6.61
CA SER A 387 34.58 11.30 -5.68
C SER A 387 35.84 10.64 -5.12
N SER A 388 36.73 10.12 -5.98
CA SER A 388 38.02 9.55 -5.54
C SER A 388 39.02 9.39 -6.70
N PRO A 389 40.34 9.29 -6.43
CA PRO A 389 41.33 8.94 -7.45
C PRO A 389 41.05 7.59 -8.14
N ALA A 390 40.58 6.59 -7.40
CA ALA A 390 40.25 5.28 -7.96
C ALA A 390 39.05 5.35 -8.93
N ALA A 391 38.00 6.10 -8.57
CA ALA A 391 36.86 6.34 -9.46
C ALA A 391 37.27 7.11 -10.72
N ALA A 392 38.16 8.09 -10.59
CA ALA A 392 38.74 8.81 -11.73
C ALA A 392 39.45 7.86 -12.70
N VAL A 393 40.33 6.99 -12.18
CA VAL A 393 41.07 6.01 -12.99
C VAL A 393 40.12 5.04 -13.69
N ALA A 394 39.14 4.48 -12.97
CA ALA A 394 38.17 3.55 -13.54
C ALA A 394 37.37 4.16 -14.69
N THR A 395 36.83 5.37 -14.49
CA THR A 395 36.02 6.07 -15.50
C THR A 395 36.85 6.48 -16.72
N LEU A 396 38.03 7.08 -16.50
CA LEU A 396 38.89 7.52 -17.61
C LEU A 396 39.45 6.32 -18.40
N SER A 397 39.81 5.22 -17.72
CA SER A 397 40.29 3.99 -18.38
C SER A 397 39.19 3.33 -19.20
N ARG A 398 37.94 3.30 -18.69
CA ARG A 398 36.78 2.79 -19.43
C ARG A 398 36.49 3.63 -20.68
N GLN A 399 36.61 4.96 -20.57
CA GLN A 399 36.47 5.84 -21.74
C GLN A 399 37.57 5.60 -22.77
N LEU A 400 38.83 5.48 -22.34
CA LEU A 400 39.96 5.12 -23.21
C LEU A 400 39.75 3.78 -23.94
N GLY A 401 39.16 2.78 -23.26
CA GLY A 401 38.78 1.50 -23.87
C GLY A 401 37.66 1.65 -24.90
N LYS A 402 36.65 2.48 -24.62
CA LYS A 402 35.49 2.72 -25.48
C LYS A 402 35.79 3.58 -26.72
N VAL A 403 36.87 4.37 -26.75
CA VAL A 403 37.29 5.10 -27.98
C VAL A 403 37.66 4.13 -29.12
N LYS A 404 37.88 2.83 -28.85
CA LYS A 404 38.13 1.81 -29.87
C LYS A 404 36.87 1.18 -30.49
N ASP A 405 35.70 1.30 -29.85
CA ASP A 405 34.44 0.71 -30.34
C ASP A 405 33.36 1.79 -30.50
N THR A 406 32.91 2.00 -31.73
CA THR A 406 32.12 3.16 -32.20
C THR A 406 30.63 3.10 -31.85
N GLU A 407 30.22 2.75 -30.62
CA GLU A 407 28.80 2.72 -30.21
C GLU A 407 28.61 3.17 -28.75
N VAL A 408 28.47 4.48 -28.46
CA VAL A 408 28.56 4.96 -27.06
C VAL A 408 27.68 6.18 -26.74
N VAL A 409 26.34 6.10 -26.81
CA VAL A 409 25.53 7.21 -26.27
C VAL A 409 24.36 6.78 -25.38
N GLU A 410 23.77 5.59 -25.55
CA GLU A 410 22.54 5.24 -24.82
C GLU A 410 22.74 4.50 -23.49
N GLU A 411 23.79 3.68 -23.33
CA GLU A 411 23.99 2.89 -22.09
C GLU A 411 24.52 3.69 -20.89
N LEU A 412 25.05 4.89 -21.12
CA LEU A 412 25.65 5.70 -20.05
C LEU A 412 24.59 6.25 -19.09
N ASP A 413 23.38 6.57 -19.57
CA ASP A 413 22.36 7.25 -18.75
C ASP A 413 21.74 6.34 -17.67
N GLU A 414 21.61 5.02 -17.92
CA GLU A 414 21.09 4.07 -16.92
C GLU A 414 22.16 3.68 -15.88
N GLU A 415 23.41 3.42 -16.29
CA GLU A 415 24.50 3.08 -15.36
C GLU A 415 25.00 4.26 -14.53
N LEU A 416 25.00 5.49 -15.07
CA LEU A 416 25.45 6.69 -14.32
C LEU A 416 24.47 7.10 -13.22
N SER A 417 23.24 6.61 -13.26
CA SER A 417 22.24 6.78 -12.21
C SER A 417 22.43 5.80 -11.05
N ALA A 418 23.22 4.73 -11.23
CA ALA A 418 23.67 3.89 -10.14
C ALA A 418 24.77 4.63 -9.37
N THR A 419 24.61 4.66 -8.05
CA THR A 419 25.50 5.40 -7.17
C THR A 419 26.88 4.77 -7.23
N TYR A 420 27.88 5.48 -7.80
CA TYR A 420 29.29 5.17 -7.55
C TYR A 420 29.62 5.57 -6.11
N VAL A 421 29.12 4.81 -5.15
CA VAL A 421 29.77 4.67 -3.84
C VAL A 421 30.65 3.45 -3.99
N TYR A 422 31.95 3.66 -4.05
CA TYR A 422 32.90 2.57 -3.88
C TYR A 422 32.73 2.07 -2.44
N ASP A 423 32.18 0.87 -2.27
CA ASP A 423 32.05 0.19 -0.98
C ASP A 423 33.22 -0.81 -0.87
N GLU A 424 34.08 -0.64 0.13
CA GLU A 424 35.29 -1.48 0.33
C GLU A 424 34.96 -2.94 0.72
N THR A 425 33.69 -3.30 0.83
CA THR A 425 33.26 -4.60 1.36
C THR A 425 33.23 -5.76 0.35
N GLU A 426 33.59 -5.54 -0.92
CA GLU A 426 33.81 -6.64 -1.87
C GLU A 426 35.29 -7.06 -1.90
N THR A 427 35.66 -7.93 -0.95
CA THR A 427 36.81 -8.85 -1.06
C THR A 427 36.38 -10.28 -0.75
#